data_AF-A0A2H3BXS0-F1
#
_entry.id   AF-A0A2H3BXS0-F1
#
_cell.length_a   1.000
_cell.length_b   1.000
_cell.length_c   1.000
_cell.angle_alpha   90.00
_cell.angle_beta   90.00
_cell.angle_gamma   90.00
#
_symmetry.space_group_name_H-M   'P 1'
#
loop_
_entity.id
_entity.type
_entity.pdbx_description
1 polymer ?
#
loop_
_entity_poly.entity_id
_entity_poly.type
_entity_poly.pdbx_seq_one_letter_code
_entity_poly.pdbx_strand_id
1 'polypeptide(L)'
;MFSPFVLVLALASVVLGSPLWQRRETRRDDVSLNNWGGFQSLSGFDNFNGVDNFSGSQSSQVVVVQEEQVVCQVQQIEIIQQKLVILKEMARRTRIITEQICEVEVQTIVLEQFSSSMSSFGSDVLRQSGKQVGFDSNIASKISQLVNSDGSLSTSDLGFSGQDVGSNTVVPAGSNWNDSTSPASVQSALSAAQQAAGTA
;
A
#
# COMPACT_ATOMS: atom_id res chain seq x y z
N MET A 1 -16.18 34.45 -84.15
CA MET A 1 -17.37 33.63 -83.81
C MET A 1 -17.02 32.78 -82.58
N PHE A 2 -17.81 32.98 -81.51
CA PHE A 2 -17.96 32.16 -80.29
C PHE A 2 -16.77 31.96 -79.30
N SER A 3 -16.93 32.61 -78.13
CA SER A 3 -16.43 32.25 -76.77
C SER A 3 -16.83 30.80 -76.39
N PRO A 4 -16.42 30.17 -75.25
CA PRO A 4 -15.93 30.71 -73.97
C PRO A 4 -14.74 29.90 -73.37
N PHE A 5 -14.08 30.29 -72.28
CA PHE A 5 -14.45 29.94 -70.90
C PHE A 5 -13.51 30.66 -69.93
N VAL A 6 -14.11 31.39 -68.99
CA VAL A 6 -13.48 31.91 -67.79
C VAL A 6 -13.45 30.79 -66.77
N LEU A 7 -12.27 30.43 -66.27
CA LEU A 7 -12.11 29.54 -65.12
C LEU A 7 -11.57 30.36 -63.94
N VAL A 8 -12.45 30.74 -63.03
CA VAL A 8 -12.08 31.33 -61.73
C VAL A 8 -11.69 30.20 -60.80
N LEU A 9 -10.39 30.06 -60.50
CA LEU A 9 -9.88 29.17 -59.46
C LEU A 9 -10.00 29.86 -58.09
N ALA A 10 -10.97 29.42 -57.29
CA ALA A 10 -11.06 29.79 -55.89
C ALA A 10 -9.96 29.06 -55.09
N LEU A 11 -9.02 29.81 -54.51
CA LEU A 11 -8.05 29.28 -53.55
C LEU A 11 -8.78 28.99 -52.22
N ALA A 12 -9.19 27.74 -52.01
CA ALA A 12 -9.63 27.28 -50.71
C ALA A 12 -8.39 27.05 -49.82
N SER A 13 -8.15 27.97 -48.87
CA SER A 13 -7.18 27.78 -47.80
C SER A 13 -7.68 26.70 -46.84
N VAL A 14 -7.18 25.48 -46.99
CA VAL A 14 -7.42 24.40 -46.02
C VAL A 14 -6.54 24.68 -44.81
N VAL A 15 -7.13 25.21 -43.74
CA VAL A 15 -6.50 25.28 -42.42
C VAL A 15 -6.39 23.84 -41.91
N LEU A 16 -5.19 23.26 -42.00
CA LEU A 16 -4.85 22.02 -41.29
C LEU A 16 -4.75 22.33 -39.79
N GLY A 17 -5.91 22.41 -39.13
CA GLY A 17 -5.99 22.35 -37.68
C GLY A 17 -5.76 20.91 -37.25
N SER A 18 -4.55 20.59 -36.78
CA SER A 18 -4.35 19.36 -36.03
C SER A 18 -5.19 19.44 -34.74
N PRO A 19 -5.92 18.39 -34.36
CA PRO A 19 -6.49 18.35 -33.02
C PRO A 19 -5.30 18.34 -32.06
N LEU A 20 -5.11 19.45 -31.33
CA LEU A 20 -4.31 19.43 -30.11
C LEU A 20 -5.07 18.51 -29.17
N TRP A 21 -4.68 17.24 -29.18
CA TRP A 21 -4.93 16.32 -28.09
C TRP A 21 -4.21 16.90 -26.89
N GLN A 22 -4.88 17.84 -26.23
CA GLN A 22 -4.50 18.32 -24.92
C GLN A 22 -4.86 17.17 -23.99
N ARG A 23 -3.97 16.17 -23.93
CA ARG A 23 -3.94 15.19 -22.87
C ARG A 23 -3.81 16.04 -21.62
N ARG A 24 -4.93 16.24 -20.93
CA ARG A 24 -4.93 16.74 -19.56
C ARG A 24 -4.27 15.63 -18.76
N GLU A 25 -2.94 15.60 -18.77
CA GLU A 25 -2.20 15.12 -17.62
C GLU A 25 -2.67 16.04 -16.50
N THR A 26 -3.65 15.56 -15.75
CA THR A 26 -3.73 15.95 -14.35
C THR A 26 -2.36 15.61 -13.79
N ARG A 27 -1.45 16.59 -13.73
CA ARG A 27 -0.30 16.51 -12.84
C ARG A 27 -0.91 16.20 -11.49
N ARG A 28 -0.80 14.95 -11.08
CA ARG A 28 -0.90 14.62 -9.67
C ARG A 28 0.35 15.28 -9.11
N ASP A 29 0.18 16.36 -8.38
CA ASP A 29 1.30 16.92 -7.64
C ASP A 29 1.64 15.86 -6.60
N ASP A 30 2.79 15.21 -6.76
CA ASP A 30 3.25 14.16 -5.87
C ASP A 30 3.26 14.70 -4.43
N VAL A 31 2.54 14.05 -3.52
CA VAL A 31 2.44 14.51 -2.12
C VAL A 31 3.63 13.97 -1.34
N SER A 32 4.53 14.89 -0.98
CA SER A 32 5.67 14.63 -0.08
C SER A 32 5.30 14.99 1.35
N LEU A 33 5.65 14.11 2.29
CA LEU A 33 5.46 14.35 3.72
C LEU A 33 6.78 14.64 4.45
N ASN A 34 7.90 14.64 3.72
CA ASN A 34 9.19 15.06 4.23
C ASN A 34 9.14 16.51 4.78
N ASN A 35 9.42 16.66 6.08
CA ASN A 35 9.30 17.94 6.81
C ASN A 35 7.92 18.62 6.71
N TRP A 36 6.85 17.85 6.53
CA TRP A 36 5.50 18.40 6.43
C TRP A 36 5.17 19.26 7.66
N GLY A 37 4.51 20.40 7.44
CA GLY A 37 4.19 21.35 8.52
C GLY A 37 5.40 22.01 9.20
N GLY A 38 6.62 21.81 8.70
CA GLY A 38 7.86 22.27 9.32
C GLY A 38 8.37 21.38 10.46
N PHE A 39 7.77 20.20 10.67
CA PHE A 39 8.18 19.27 11.71
C PHE A 39 9.49 18.56 11.34
N GLN A 40 10.54 18.80 12.13
CA GLN A 40 11.84 18.15 11.95
C GLN A 40 11.80 16.64 12.20
N SER A 41 10.84 16.15 13.00
CA SER A 41 10.61 14.71 13.21
C SER A 41 10.12 13.98 11.95
N LEU A 42 9.67 14.71 10.92
CA LEU A 42 9.37 14.18 9.59
C LEU A 42 10.52 14.32 8.60
N SER A 43 11.71 14.71 9.05
CA SER A 43 12.88 14.76 8.18
C SER A 43 13.25 13.36 7.69
N GLY A 44 13.34 13.21 6.37
CA GLY A 44 13.58 11.92 5.71
C GLY A 44 12.37 10.99 5.67
N PHE A 45 11.15 11.44 6.00
CA PHE A 45 9.97 10.58 6.09
C PHE A 45 9.73 9.79 4.78
N ASP A 46 9.81 10.47 3.64
CA ASP A 46 9.59 9.84 2.33
C ASP A 46 10.70 8.87 1.93
N ASN A 47 11.82 8.78 2.66
CA ASN A 47 12.88 7.79 2.36
C ASN A 47 12.42 6.35 2.63
N PHE A 48 11.40 6.17 3.47
CA PHE A 48 10.92 4.84 3.81
C PHE A 48 10.13 4.24 2.63
N ASN A 49 8.96 4.80 2.29
CA ASN A 49 8.14 4.26 1.20
C ASN A 49 8.31 5.01 -0.14
N GLY A 50 8.92 6.19 -0.18
CA GLY A 50 8.93 7.07 -1.35
C GLY A 50 7.78 8.09 -1.33
N VAL A 51 7.85 9.04 -2.27
CA VAL A 51 6.81 10.06 -2.49
C VAL A 51 5.59 9.44 -3.18
N ASP A 52 4.38 9.84 -2.79
CA ASP A 52 3.09 9.30 -3.30
C ASP A 52 2.93 7.76 -3.17
N ASN A 53 3.77 7.11 -2.37
CA ASN A 53 3.69 5.67 -2.08
C ASN A 53 3.41 5.44 -0.60
N PHE A 54 2.48 6.20 -0.04
CA PHE A 54 2.25 6.24 1.40
C PHE A 54 2.03 4.85 2.03
N SER A 55 1.32 3.95 1.35
CA SER A 55 1.07 2.56 1.79
C SER A 55 2.20 1.56 1.50
N GLY A 56 3.24 1.94 0.77
CA GLY A 56 4.25 1.00 0.26
C GLY A 56 3.72 0.07 -0.84
N SER A 57 2.51 0.31 -1.38
CA SER A 57 1.89 -0.56 -2.37
C SER A 57 2.68 -0.64 -3.68
N GLN A 58 3.49 0.36 -4.00
CA GLN A 58 4.35 0.38 -5.19
C GLN A 58 5.70 -0.34 -4.97
N SER A 59 6.04 -0.70 -3.74
CA SER A 59 7.31 -1.38 -3.42
C SER A 59 7.35 -2.77 -4.03
N SER A 60 8.51 -3.17 -4.55
CA SER A 60 8.70 -4.47 -5.20
C SER A 60 8.57 -5.63 -4.21
N GLN A 61 8.07 -6.78 -4.69
CA GLN A 61 7.97 -8.01 -3.92
C GLN A 61 8.86 -9.08 -4.57
N VAL A 62 9.79 -9.65 -3.79
CA VAL A 62 10.64 -10.78 -4.19
C VAL A 62 10.20 -11.99 -3.39
N VAL A 63 9.59 -12.97 -4.08
CA VAL A 63 9.13 -14.22 -3.46
C VAL A 63 10.30 -15.19 -3.35
N VAL A 64 10.61 -15.61 -2.14
CA VAL A 64 11.67 -16.59 -1.85
C VAL A 64 11.07 -17.97 -1.62
N VAL A 65 11.69 -18.99 -2.22
CA VAL A 65 11.33 -20.40 -1.98
C VAL A 65 12.14 -20.90 -0.80
N GLN A 66 11.47 -21.32 0.27
CA GLN A 66 12.11 -21.89 1.45
C GLN A 66 12.27 -23.41 1.32
N GLU A 67 13.34 -23.94 1.92
CA GLU A 67 13.55 -25.40 2.03
C GLU A 67 12.44 -26.08 2.85
N GLU A 68 12.01 -25.43 3.94
CA GLU A 68 10.80 -25.80 4.68
C GLU A 68 9.63 -24.90 4.28
N GLN A 69 8.57 -25.50 3.72
CA GLN A 69 7.40 -24.74 3.30
C GLN A 69 6.58 -24.26 4.50
N VAL A 70 6.38 -22.95 4.60
CA VAL A 70 5.37 -22.37 5.49
C VAL A 70 4.00 -22.69 4.91
N VAL A 71 3.17 -23.39 5.69
CA VAL A 71 1.82 -23.80 5.29
C VAL A 71 0.76 -23.14 6.18
N CYS A 72 -0.37 -22.78 5.58
CA CYS A 72 -1.55 -22.36 6.33
C CYS A 72 -2.06 -23.54 7.18
N GLN A 73 -2.21 -23.32 8.49
CA GLN A 73 -2.78 -24.29 9.41
C GLN A 73 -4.15 -23.81 9.87
N VAL A 74 -5.13 -24.71 9.85
CA VAL A 74 -6.46 -24.42 10.40
C VAL A 74 -6.34 -24.23 11.90
N GLN A 75 -6.74 -23.06 12.37
CA GLN A 75 -6.75 -22.67 13.78
C GLN A 75 -8.14 -22.18 14.17
N GLN A 76 -8.45 -22.24 15.47
CA GLN A 76 -9.67 -21.63 15.96
C GLN A 76 -9.61 -20.11 15.75
N ILE A 77 -10.68 -19.54 15.19
CA ILE A 77 -10.74 -18.10 14.87
C ILE A 77 -10.51 -17.24 16.11
N GLU A 78 -10.96 -17.69 17.29
CA GLU A 78 -10.71 -17.00 18.55
C GLU A 78 -9.21 -16.84 18.86
N ILE A 79 -8.39 -17.87 18.60
CA ILE A 79 -6.93 -17.81 18.81
C ILE A 79 -6.31 -16.77 17.85
N ILE A 80 -6.79 -16.72 16.61
CA ILE A 80 -6.33 -15.72 15.62
C ILE A 80 -6.73 -14.32 16.06
N GLN A 81 -7.97 -14.14 16.52
CA GLN A 81 -8.48 -12.87 17.04
C GLN A 81 -7.69 -12.40 18.26
N GLN A 82 -7.37 -13.28 19.21
CA GLN A 82 -6.54 -12.95 20.38
C GLN A 82 -5.16 -12.41 19.95
N LYS A 83 -4.49 -13.09 19.02
CA LYS A 83 -3.19 -12.64 18.47
C LYS A 83 -3.29 -11.29 17.78
N LEU A 84 -4.32 -11.10 16.96
CA LEU A 84 -4.57 -9.82 16.27
C LEU A 84 -4.91 -8.70 17.25
N VAL A 85 -5.63 -8.97 18.34
CA VAL A 85 -5.91 -8.00 19.40
C VAL A 85 -4.61 -7.58 20.10
N ILE A 86 -3.67 -8.51 20.34
CA ILE A 86 -2.36 -8.14 20.90
C ILE A 86 -1.62 -7.21 19.94
N LEU A 87 -1.52 -7.55 18.66
CA LEU A 87 -0.86 -6.69 17.66
C LEU A 87 -1.57 -5.33 17.53
N LYS A 88 -2.89 -5.33 17.56
CA LYS A 88 -3.72 -4.13 17.49
C LYS A 88 -3.57 -3.25 18.72
N GLU A 89 -3.53 -3.82 19.92
CA GLU A 89 -3.27 -3.05 21.13
C GLU A 89 -1.82 -2.58 21.13
N MET A 90 -0.85 -3.39 20.68
CA MET A 90 0.51 -2.91 20.40
C MET A 90 0.57 -1.84 19.30
N ALA A 91 -0.45 -1.72 18.43
CA ALA A 91 -0.56 -0.74 17.35
C ALA A 91 -1.54 0.43 17.62
N ARG A 92 -2.33 0.38 18.71
CA ARG A 92 -3.12 1.51 19.24
C ARG A 92 -2.38 2.14 20.40
N ARG A 93 -1.93 1.27 21.28
CA ARG A 93 -0.82 1.47 22.20
C ARG A 93 0.47 1.10 21.45
N THR A 94 0.62 1.48 20.18
CA THR A 94 1.97 1.71 19.63
C THR A 94 2.49 2.83 20.47
N ARG A 95 3.11 2.45 21.57
CA ARG A 95 4.06 3.25 22.30
C ARG A 95 5.07 3.85 21.32
N ILE A 96 5.29 3.23 20.15
CA ILE A 96 6.09 3.78 19.05
C ILE A 96 5.53 5.14 18.64
N ILE A 97 4.22 5.25 18.39
CA ILE A 97 3.59 6.50 17.98
C ILE A 97 3.32 7.38 19.21
N THR A 98 2.68 6.84 20.25
CA THR A 98 2.21 7.65 21.38
C THR A 98 3.24 7.94 22.48
N GLU A 99 4.32 7.16 22.58
CA GLU A 99 5.45 7.39 23.51
C GLU A 99 6.73 7.89 22.81
N GLN A 100 6.95 7.61 21.50
CA GLN A 100 8.16 8.06 20.79
C GLN A 100 7.95 9.26 19.84
N ILE A 101 6.72 9.67 19.55
CA ILE A 101 6.41 10.87 18.76
C ILE A 101 5.63 11.84 19.64
N CYS A 102 6.12 13.07 19.80
CA CYS A 102 5.49 14.07 20.66
C CYS A 102 4.40 14.87 19.93
N GLU A 103 4.56 15.09 18.63
CA GLU A 103 3.67 15.92 17.82
C GLU A 103 2.45 15.12 17.33
N VAL A 104 1.24 15.58 17.67
CA VAL A 104 -0.01 14.87 17.34
C VAL A 104 -0.25 14.79 15.82
N GLU A 105 0.22 15.78 15.06
CA GLU A 105 0.17 15.80 13.60
C GLU A 105 1.04 14.69 13.01
N VAL A 106 2.24 14.51 13.55
CA VAL A 106 3.18 13.46 13.12
C VAL A 106 2.64 12.10 13.53
N GLN A 107 2.07 11.97 14.73
CA GLN A 107 1.37 10.75 15.15
C GLN A 107 0.24 10.38 14.17
N THR A 108 -0.54 11.37 13.74
CA THR A 108 -1.63 11.19 12.79
C THR A 108 -1.12 10.72 11.43
N ILE A 109 -0.04 11.33 10.92
CA ILE A 109 0.60 10.92 9.67
C ILE A 109 1.08 9.47 9.75
N VAL A 110 1.84 9.09 10.78
CA VAL A 110 2.36 7.72 10.91
C VAL A 110 1.23 6.70 11.09
N LEU A 111 0.18 7.06 11.84
CA LEU A 111 -0.99 6.20 12.02
C LEU A 111 -1.72 5.95 10.69
N GLU A 112 -1.91 7.00 9.89
CA GLU A 112 -2.53 6.88 8.57
C GLU A 112 -1.65 6.05 7.61
N GLN A 113 -0.32 6.17 7.71
CA GLN A 113 0.61 5.36 6.91
C GLN A 113 0.45 3.87 7.21
N PHE A 114 0.37 3.52 8.49
CA PHE A 114 0.13 2.15 8.95
C PHE A 114 -1.25 1.64 8.50
N SER A 115 -2.29 2.45 8.67
CA SER A 115 -3.66 2.14 8.23
C SER A 115 -3.72 1.86 6.71
N SER A 116 -3.09 2.73 5.92
CA SER A 116 -3.01 2.60 4.46
C SER A 116 -2.25 1.33 4.04
N SER A 117 -1.19 0.97 4.76
CA SER A 117 -0.44 -0.27 4.54
C SER A 117 -1.30 -1.52 4.83
N MET A 118 -2.10 -1.49 5.89
CA MET A 118 -3.04 -2.57 6.20
C MET A 118 -4.16 -2.70 5.15
N SER A 119 -4.64 -1.57 4.63
CA SER A 119 -5.59 -1.54 3.51
C SER A 119 -4.99 -2.14 2.22
N SER A 120 -3.72 -1.83 1.93
CA SER A 120 -2.98 -2.45 0.82
C SER A 120 -2.88 -3.96 1.00
N PHE A 121 -2.53 -4.44 2.20
CA PHE A 121 -2.52 -5.88 2.50
C PHE A 121 -3.91 -6.52 2.34
N GLY A 122 -4.98 -5.81 2.72
CA GLY A 122 -6.35 -6.22 2.42
C GLY A 122 -6.57 -6.45 0.93
N SER A 123 -6.08 -5.54 0.08
CA SER A 123 -6.12 -5.71 -1.38
C SER A 123 -5.33 -6.92 -1.88
N ASP A 124 -4.21 -7.26 -1.23
CA ASP A 124 -3.45 -8.48 -1.52
C ASP A 124 -4.28 -9.73 -1.20
N VAL A 125 -4.92 -9.77 -0.03
CA VAL A 125 -5.81 -10.87 0.41
C VAL A 125 -6.98 -11.05 -0.56
N LEU A 126 -7.53 -9.96 -1.07
CA LEU A 126 -8.59 -9.96 -2.08
C LEU A 126 -8.08 -10.30 -3.50
N ARG A 127 -6.76 -10.46 -3.68
CA ARG A 127 -6.07 -10.67 -4.98
C ARG A 127 -6.28 -9.51 -5.98
N GLN A 128 -6.44 -8.28 -5.49
CA GLN A 128 -6.71 -7.09 -6.29
C GLN A 128 -5.47 -6.26 -6.61
N SER A 129 -4.42 -6.36 -5.79
CA SER A 129 -3.20 -5.56 -5.94
C SER A 129 -2.20 -6.09 -6.99
N GLY A 130 -2.35 -7.36 -7.39
CA GLY A 130 -1.36 -8.08 -8.19
C GLY A 130 -0.17 -8.63 -7.38
N LYS A 131 -0.08 -8.33 -6.08
CA LYS A 131 0.93 -8.91 -5.18
C LYS A 131 0.47 -10.26 -4.62
N GLN A 132 1.43 -11.08 -4.21
CA GLN A 132 1.14 -12.31 -3.49
C GLN A 132 0.84 -12.04 -2.02
N VAL A 133 -0.08 -12.81 -1.45
CA VAL A 133 -0.39 -12.77 -0.01
C VAL A 133 0.75 -13.43 0.75
N GLY A 134 1.61 -12.62 1.34
CA GLY A 134 2.79 -13.09 2.05
C GLY A 134 3.30 -12.07 3.05
N PHE A 135 4.42 -12.39 3.67
CA PHE A 135 5.11 -11.49 4.60
C PHE A 135 6.62 -11.55 4.36
N ASP A 136 7.31 -10.44 4.63
CA ASP A 136 8.77 -10.43 4.60
C ASP A 136 9.30 -11.15 5.84
N SER A 137 9.95 -12.30 5.63
CA SER A 137 10.42 -13.16 6.72
C SER A 137 11.54 -12.52 7.55
N ASN A 138 12.44 -11.76 6.91
CA ASN A 138 13.54 -11.09 7.59
C ASN A 138 13.01 -9.98 8.49
N ILE A 139 12.05 -9.19 8.03
CA ILE A 139 11.44 -8.13 8.84
C ILE A 139 10.54 -8.73 9.92
N ALA A 140 9.70 -9.71 9.58
CA ALA A 140 8.79 -10.34 10.55
C ALA A 140 9.54 -11.00 11.72
N SER A 141 10.73 -11.56 11.47
CA SER A 141 11.58 -12.15 12.52
C SER A 141 12.01 -11.15 13.60
N LYS A 142 11.99 -9.84 13.31
CA LYS A 142 12.38 -8.77 14.24
C LYS A 142 11.30 -8.42 15.26
N ILE A 143 10.12 -9.05 15.21
CA ILE A 143 9.02 -8.76 16.14
C ILE A 143 9.44 -8.86 17.63
N SER A 144 10.35 -9.78 17.96
CA SER A 144 10.86 -9.94 19.33
C SER A 144 11.78 -8.80 19.78
N GLN A 145 12.23 -7.94 18.86
CA GLN A 145 13.12 -6.80 19.13
C GLN A 145 12.35 -5.51 19.39
N LEU A 146 11.02 -5.51 19.25
CA LEU A 146 10.18 -4.33 19.48
C LEU A 146 10.09 -3.93 20.96
N VAL A 147 10.26 -4.90 21.86
CA VAL A 147 10.07 -4.73 23.30
C VAL A 147 11.30 -5.27 24.02
N ASN A 148 11.86 -4.48 24.94
CA ASN A 148 12.95 -4.89 25.81
C ASN A 148 12.48 -5.94 26.84
N SER A 149 13.41 -6.61 27.51
CA SER A 149 13.10 -7.63 28.51
C SER A 149 12.31 -7.09 29.72
N ASP A 150 12.35 -5.79 29.96
CA ASP A 150 11.59 -5.10 31.03
C ASP A 150 10.18 -4.68 30.59
N GLY A 151 9.78 -4.97 29.35
CA GLY A 151 8.49 -4.59 28.79
C GLY A 151 8.43 -3.14 28.27
N SER A 152 9.52 -2.38 28.31
CA SER A 152 9.63 -1.07 27.64
C SER A 152 9.84 -1.24 26.13
N LEU A 153 9.57 -0.21 25.34
CA LEU A 153 9.88 -0.26 23.92
C LEU A 153 11.38 -0.16 23.66
N SER A 154 11.84 -0.90 22.66
CA SER A 154 13.16 -0.67 22.09
C SER A 154 13.19 0.67 21.35
N THR A 155 14.28 1.41 21.53
CA THR A 155 14.63 2.61 20.74
C THR A 155 15.75 2.31 19.74
N SER A 156 16.13 1.04 19.61
CA SER A 156 17.20 0.62 18.71
C SER A 156 16.72 0.67 17.28
N ASP A 157 17.59 1.16 16.39
CA ASP A 157 17.43 0.96 14.96
C ASP A 157 17.49 -0.55 14.67
N LEU A 158 16.46 -1.06 14.00
CA LEU A 158 16.35 -2.47 13.64
C LEU A 158 17.10 -2.81 12.35
N GLY A 159 17.77 -1.82 11.73
CA GLY A 159 18.72 -1.99 10.65
C GLY A 159 18.07 -2.29 9.30
N PHE A 160 16.91 -1.70 9.02
CA PHE A 160 16.24 -1.82 7.72
C PHE A 160 15.55 -0.51 7.31
N SER A 161 15.35 -0.37 6.01
CA SER A 161 14.64 0.72 5.35
C SER A 161 13.38 0.20 4.67
N GLY A 162 12.53 1.09 4.16
CA GLY A 162 11.34 0.65 3.43
C GLY A 162 11.65 -0.03 2.09
N GLN A 163 12.87 0.13 1.54
CA GLN A 163 13.32 -0.62 0.36
C GLN A 163 13.58 -2.11 0.66
N ASP A 164 13.85 -2.45 1.92
CA ASP A 164 14.04 -3.83 2.35
C ASP A 164 12.70 -4.57 2.49
N VAL A 165 11.58 -3.84 2.56
CA VAL A 165 10.24 -4.41 2.72
C VAL A 165 9.81 -5.16 1.47
N GLY A 166 9.63 -6.47 1.61
CA GLY A 166 9.19 -7.35 0.54
C GLY A 166 10.34 -8.03 -0.21
N SER A 167 11.59 -7.74 0.14
CA SER A 167 12.79 -8.35 -0.45
C SER A 167 12.94 -9.84 -0.11
N ASN A 168 12.30 -10.31 0.96
CA ASN A 168 12.37 -11.70 1.42
C ASN A 168 10.97 -12.25 1.70
N THR A 169 10.07 -12.10 0.73
CA THR A 169 8.66 -12.46 0.87
C THR A 169 8.47 -13.96 0.86
N VAL A 170 7.89 -14.47 1.93
CA VAL A 170 7.40 -15.85 2.03
C VAL A 170 5.91 -15.84 1.77
N VAL A 171 5.47 -16.69 0.83
CA VAL A 171 4.05 -16.92 0.52
C VAL A 171 3.65 -18.26 1.16
N PRO A 172 2.79 -18.25 2.20
CA PRO A 172 2.31 -19.48 2.79
C PRO A 172 1.57 -20.35 1.77
N ALA A 173 1.95 -21.62 1.67
CA ALA A 173 1.24 -22.60 0.86
C ALA A 173 -0.04 -23.09 1.56
N GLY A 174 -0.89 -23.82 0.83
CA GLY A 174 -2.11 -24.42 1.40
C GLY A 174 -3.33 -23.50 1.46
N SER A 175 -3.34 -22.38 0.73
CA SER A 175 -4.57 -21.59 0.55
C SER A 175 -5.62 -22.40 -0.21
N ASN A 176 -6.89 -22.23 0.14
CA ASN A 176 -8.03 -22.81 -0.57
C ASN A 176 -8.57 -21.89 -1.69
N TRP A 177 -7.76 -20.96 -2.17
CA TRP A 177 -8.16 -20.05 -3.24
C TRP A 177 -8.45 -20.80 -4.53
N ASN A 178 -9.58 -20.47 -5.16
CA ASN A 178 -10.01 -20.97 -6.45
C ASN A 178 -10.39 -19.79 -7.34
N ASP A 179 -9.67 -19.60 -8.45
CA ASP A 179 -9.83 -18.44 -9.33
C ASP A 179 -11.25 -18.30 -9.93
N SER A 180 -12.03 -19.38 -10.00
CA SER A 180 -13.39 -19.36 -10.54
C SER A 180 -14.46 -18.97 -9.52
N THR A 181 -14.29 -19.33 -8.24
CA THR A 181 -15.33 -19.18 -7.21
C THR A 181 -14.93 -18.24 -6.08
N SER A 182 -13.65 -18.19 -5.73
CA SER A 182 -13.15 -17.36 -4.63
C SER A 182 -13.43 -15.88 -4.82
N PRO A 183 -13.25 -15.26 -6.00
CA PRO A 183 -13.49 -13.82 -6.16
C PRO A 183 -14.88 -13.37 -5.69
N ALA A 184 -15.94 -14.03 -6.13
CA ALA A 184 -17.31 -13.69 -5.74
C ALA A 184 -17.58 -13.99 -4.25
N SER A 185 -17.13 -15.14 -3.75
CA SER A 185 -17.34 -15.53 -2.35
C SER A 185 -16.59 -14.62 -1.36
N VAL A 186 -15.36 -14.22 -1.69
CA VAL A 186 -14.54 -13.32 -0.90
C VAL A 186 -15.11 -11.91 -0.92
N GLN A 187 -15.61 -11.43 -2.06
CA GLN A 187 -16.31 -10.15 -2.13
C GLN A 187 -17.58 -10.14 -1.26
N SER A 188 -18.35 -11.23 -1.27
CA SER A 188 -19.53 -11.37 -0.40
C SER A 188 -19.13 -11.35 1.09
N ALA A 189 -18.05 -12.05 1.46
CA ALA A 189 -17.52 -12.03 2.81
C ALA A 189 -17.04 -10.63 3.24
N LEU A 190 -16.37 -9.91 2.35
CA LEU A 190 -15.95 -8.53 2.58
C LEU A 190 -17.14 -7.61 2.82
N SER A 191 -18.17 -7.68 1.97
CA SER A 191 -19.38 -6.86 2.13
C SER A 191 -20.10 -7.14 3.45
N ALA A 192 -20.20 -8.42 3.86
CA ALA A 192 -20.76 -8.76 5.16
C ALA A 192 -19.91 -8.19 6.32
N ALA A 193 -18.58 -8.26 6.22
CA ALA A 193 -17.68 -7.70 7.22
C ALA A 193 -17.79 -6.16 7.30
N GLN A 194 -17.86 -5.47 6.16
CA GLN A 194 -18.04 -4.01 6.11
C GLN A 194 -19.38 -3.57 6.70
N GLN A 195 -20.46 -4.33 6.44
CA GLN A 195 -21.76 -4.07 7.05
C GLN A 195 -21.69 -4.22 8.58
N ALA A 196 -21.06 -5.28 9.07
CA ALA A 196 -20.86 -5.49 10.50
C ALA A 196 -19.97 -4.40 11.14
N ALA A 197 -19.00 -3.86 10.38
CA ALA A 197 -18.14 -2.76 10.82
C ALA A 197 -18.80 -1.38 10.74
N GLY A 198 -19.96 -1.25 10.08
CA GLY A 198 -20.61 0.05 9.84
C GLY A 198 -19.91 0.90 8.78
N THR A 199 -19.17 0.28 7.86
CA THR A 199 -18.38 0.94 6.81
C THR A 199 -18.76 0.47 5.39
N ALA A 200 -19.97 -0.09 5.25
CA ALA A 200 -20.52 -0.50 3.97
C ALA A 200 -21.09 0.69 3.18
#